data_AF-A0A367J0V3-F1
#
_entry.id   AF-A0A367J0V3-F1
#
_cell.length_a   1.000
_cell.length_b   1.000
_cell.length_c   1.000
_cell.angle_alpha   90.00
_cell.angle_beta   90.00
_cell.angle_gamma   90.00
#
_symmetry.space_group_name_H-M   'P 1'
#
loop_
_entity.id
_entity.type
_entity.pdbx_description
1 polymer ?
#
loop_
_entity_poly.entity_id
_entity_poly.type
_entity_poly.pdbx_seq_one_letter_code
_entity_poly.pdbx_strand_id
1 'polypeptide(L)'
;MSKINFNTHAKDIQAAYEAVISEKDSTDWLVYSFDKGTYDLRVQATGDDGLEGLCEEFSDSKIQFAYVKVKDPNTELPKFVFIAWCGTGVPELRKAFFNSQLLEVSKFFKAKLPRSNQRS
;
A
#
# COMPACT_ATOMS: atom_id res chain seq x y z
N MET A 1 -10.47 -7.05 18.86
CA MET A 1 -10.19 -6.06 17.80
C MET A 1 -8.82 -6.36 17.24
N SER A 2 -8.72 -6.90 16.03
CA SER A 2 -7.44 -7.20 15.36
C SER A 2 -6.85 -5.92 14.77
N LYS A 3 -6.27 -5.11 15.65
CA LYS A 3 -5.59 -3.85 15.33
C LYS A 3 -4.37 -4.14 14.46
N ILE A 4 -4.17 -3.38 13.38
CA ILE A 4 -2.94 -3.46 12.59
C ILE A 4 -1.78 -2.87 13.39
N ASN A 5 -0.65 -3.56 13.37
CA ASN A 5 0.60 -3.05 13.93
C ASN A 5 1.44 -2.43 12.82
N PHE A 6 1.60 -1.11 12.88
CA PHE A 6 2.50 -0.36 12.00
C PHE A 6 3.87 -0.12 12.63
N ASN A 7 4.00 -0.33 13.96
CA ASN A 7 5.18 0.09 14.73
C ASN A 7 6.41 -0.78 14.45
N THR A 8 6.20 -2.08 14.21
CA THR A 8 7.27 -3.07 14.01
C THR A 8 8.14 -2.74 12.80
N HIS A 9 7.50 -2.38 11.68
CA HIS A 9 8.18 -2.02 10.42
C HIS A 9 7.97 -0.55 10.03
N ALA A 10 7.68 0.33 11.00
CA ALA A 10 7.36 1.73 10.73
C ALA A 10 8.42 2.43 9.88
N LYS A 11 9.71 2.15 10.17
CA LYS A 11 10.85 2.72 9.44
C LYS A 11 10.88 2.27 7.99
N ASP A 12 10.63 0.99 7.75
CA ASP A 12 10.69 0.36 6.44
C ASP A 12 9.51 0.80 5.56
N ILE A 13 8.30 0.80 6.14
CA ILE A 13 7.09 1.34 5.51
C ILE A 13 7.31 2.80 5.10
N GLN A 14 7.87 3.59 6.01
CA GLN A 14 8.10 5.01 5.75
C GLN A 14 9.16 5.22 4.67
N ALA A 15 10.26 4.47 4.70
CA ALA A 15 11.31 4.55 3.69
C ALA A 15 10.80 4.15 2.31
N ALA A 16 10.07 3.02 2.20
CA ALA A 16 9.49 2.57 0.93
C ALA A 16 8.44 3.55 0.39
N TYR A 17 7.62 4.10 1.28
CA TYR A 17 6.65 5.13 0.90
C TYR A 17 7.33 6.41 0.42
N GLU A 18 8.37 6.87 1.13
CA GLU A 18 9.18 8.02 0.70
C GLU A 18 9.83 7.79 -0.67
N ALA A 19 10.30 6.57 -0.96
CA ALA A 19 10.83 6.23 -2.27
C ALA A 19 9.76 6.34 -3.38
N VAL A 20 8.53 5.89 -3.15
CA VAL A 20 7.46 6.00 -4.18
C VAL A 20 6.99 7.44 -4.39
N ILE A 21 6.88 8.25 -3.33
CA ILE A 21 6.50 9.67 -3.47
C ILE A 21 7.65 10.54 -4.00
N SER A 22 8.89 10.09 -3.83
CA SER A 22 10.07 10.77 -4.34
C SER A 22 10.08 10.68 -5.87
N GLU A 23 10.24 11.83 -6.51
CA GLU A 23 10.47 11.91 -7.96
C GLU A 23 11.91 11.52 -8.34
N LYS A 24 12.81 11.40 -7.34
CA LYS A 24 14.22 11.09 -7.57
C LYS A 24 14.50 9.59 -7.62
N ASP A 25 13.63 8.81 -7.00
CA ASP A 25 13.77 7.37 -6.91
C ASP A 25 13.03 6.71 -8.08
N SER A 26 13.64 5.68 -8.66
CA SER A 26 13.04 4.92 -9.75
C SER A 26 11.83 4.10 -9.30
N THR A 27 11.56 4.00 -8.00
CA THR A 27 10.44 3.21 -7.47
C THR A 27 9.09 3.82 -7.84
N ASP A 28 8.29 3.07 -8.59
CA ASP A 28 6.94 3.46 -8.98
C ASP A 28 5.88 2.79 -8.11
N TRP A 29 6.12 1.58 -7.62
CA TRP A 29 5.16 0.87 -6.80
C TRP A 29 5.80 0.17 -5.62
N LEU A 30 4.97 -0.09 -4.63
CA LEU A 30 5.30 -0.86 -3.45
C LEU A 30 4.11 -1.74 -3.07
N VAL A 31 4.40 -2.90 -2.49
CA VAL A 31 3.43 -3.85 -1.98
C VAL A 31 3.70 -4.08 -0.49
N TYR A 32 2.66 -3.97 0.30
CA TYR A 32 2.61 -4.35 1.70
C TYR A 32 1.91 -5.68 1.88
N SER A 33 2.41 -6.45 2.83
CA SER A 33 1.78 -7.68 3.29
C SER A 33 1.78 -7.75 4.81
N PHE A 34 1.00 -8.67 5.35
CA PHE A 34 1.06 -9.02 6.76
C PHE A 34 2.02 -10.16 7.01
N ASP A 35 2.69 -10.13 8.16
CA ASP A 35 3.49 -11.25 8.61
C ASP A 35 2.61 -12.50 8.91
N LYS A 36 3.21 -13.70 8.83
CA LYS A 36 2.47 -14.95 8.99
C LYS A 36 2.10 -15.15 10.45
N GLY A 37 0.83 -14.92 10.76
CA GLY A 37 0.27 -15.20 12.09
C GLY A 37 0.13 -13.96 12.97
N THR A 38 0.56 -12.79 12.49
CA THR A 38 0.30 -11.51 13.14
C THR A 38 -0.36 -10.52 12.17
N TYR A 39 -0.73 -9.34 12.68
CA TYR A 39 -1.28 -8.23 11.89
C TYR A 39 -0.25 -7.11 11.73
N ASP A 40 1.04 -7.47 11.72
CA ASP A 40 2.14 -6.55 11.50
C ASP A 40 2.27 -6.29 10.00
N LEU A 41 2.05 -5.04 9.62
CA LEU A 41 2.22 -4.60 8.24
C LEU A 41 3.72 -4.48 7.95
N ARG A 42 4.17 -5.05 6.84
CA ARG A 42 5.56 -4.95 6.37
C ARG A 42 5.61 -4.70 4.87
N VAL A 43 6.69 -4.12 4.39
CA VAL A 43 6.98 -4.03 2.95
C VAL A 43 7.30 -5.44 2.47
N GLN A 44 6.59 -5.87 1.43
CA GLN A 44 6.80 -7.14 0.77
C GLN A 44 7.78 -6.99 -0.38
N ALA A 45 7.51 -6.02 -1.26
CA ALA A 45 8.24 -5.78 -2.48
C ALA A 45 8.06 -4.33 -2.92
N THR A 46 9.01 -3.85 -3.72
CA THR A 46 9.00 -2.53 -4.37
C THR A 46 9.57 -2.68 -5.76
N GLY A 47 9.10 -1.87 -6.71
CA GLY A 47 9.63 -1.91 -8.08
C GLY A 47 9.30 -0.67 -8.89
N ASP A 48 9.88 -0.62 -10.08
CA ASP A 48 9.83 0.46 -11.07
C ASP A 48 9.06 0.08 -12.34
N ASP A 49 8.48 -1.13 -12.37
CA ASP A 49 7.76 -1.67 -13.52
C ASP A 49 6.28 -1.19 -13.63
N GLY A 50 5.93 -0.13 -12.90
CA GLY A 50 4.58 0.44 -12.89
C GLY A 50 3.46 -0.53 -12.44
N LEU A 51 2.30 -0.45 -13.08
CA LEU A 51 1.13 -1.28 -12.74
C LEU A 51 1.29 -2.76 -13.14
N GLU A 52 2.11 -3.04 -14.15
CA GLU A 52 2.26 -4.38 -14.72
C GLU A 52 3.01 -5.29 -13.74
N GLY A 53 4.25 -4.92 -13.36
CA GLY A 53 4.99 -5.70 -12.35
C GLY A 53 4.32 -5.71 -10.97
N LEU A 54 3.55 -4.67 -10.63
CA LEU A 54 2.76 -4.69 -9.41
C LEU A 54 1.73 -5.83 -9.39
N CYS A 55 1.08 -6.09 -10.52
CA CYS A 55 0.04 -7.13 -10.61
C CYS A 55 0.62 -8.53 -10.37
N GLU A 56 1.86 -8.77 -10.77
CA GLU A 56 2.54 -10.05 -10.62
C GLU A 56 2.87 -10.39 -9.15
N GLU A 57 3.04 -9.37 -8.30
CA GLU A 57 3.35 -9.56 -6.87
C GLU A 57 2.12 -9.90 -6.01
N PHE A 58 0.90 -9.68 -6.52
CA PHE A 58 -0.31 -10.02 -5.79
C PHE A 58 -0.53 -11.54 -5.70
N SER A 59 -0.96 -11.99 -4.53
CA SER A 59 -1.21 -13.40 -4.22
C SER A 59 -2.65 -13.62 -3.76
N ASP A 60 -3.35 -14.53 -4.41
CA ASP A 60 -4.73 -14.92 -4.03
C ASP A 60 -4.86 -15.58 -2.65
N SER A 61 -3.77 -16.04 -2.06
CA SER A 61 -3.79 -16.67 -0.74
C SER A 61 -3.63 -15.68 0.42
N LYS A 62 -3.53 -14.37 0.13
CA LYS A 62 -3.16 -13.35 1.13
C LYS A 62 -3.95 -12.06 0.95
N ILE A 63 -3.95 -11.26 2.01
CA ILE A 63 -4.36 -9.86 1.97
C ILE A 63 -3.10 -9.04 1.75
N GLN A 64 -3.13 -8.17 0.75
CA GLN A 64 -2.01 -7.30 0.40
C GLN A 64 -2.54 -5.90 0.10
N PHE A 65 -1.70 -4.89 0.29
CA PHE A 65 -2.02 -3.51 -0.04
C PHE A 65 -0.90 -2.95 -0.87
N ALA A 66 -1.21 -2.36 -2.00
CA ALA A 66 -0.21 -1.73 -2.84
C ALA A 66 -0.42 -0.23 -2.95
N TYR A 67 0.68 0.45 -3.19
CA TYR A 67 0.70 1.87 -3.50
C TYR A 67 1.52 2.06 -4.76
N VAL A 68 0.92 2.71 -5.76
CA VAL A 68 1.56 2.92 -7.06
C VAL A 68 1.44 4.38 -7.46
N LYS A 69 2.58 4.94 -7.86
CA LYS A 69 2.71 6.22 -8.54
C LYS A 69 2.55 5.95 -10.03
N VAL A 70 1.58 6.61 -10.64
CA VAL A 70 1.34 6.59 -12.08
C VAL A 70 1.48 8.01 -12.59
N LYS A 71 2.37 8.23 -13.55
CA LYS A 71 2.47 9.51 -14.23
C LYS A 71 1.33 9.63 -15.24
N ASP A 72 0.49 10.64 -15.06
CA ASP A 72 -0.62 10.87 -15.98
C ASP A 72 -0.09 11.47 -17.30
N PRO A 73 -0.37 10.85 -18.46
CA PRO A 73 0.19 11.30 -19.73
C PRO A 73 -0.40 12.63 -20.22
N ASN A 74 -1.53 13.08 -19.67
CA ASN A 74 -2.18 14.33 -20.10
C ASN A 74 -1.74 15.53 -19.26
N THR A 75 -1.44 15.31 -17.98
CA THR A 75 -1.13 16.37 -17.01
C THR A 75 0.34 16.36 -16.58
N GLU A 76 1.08 15.30 -16.90
CA GLU A 76 2.45 15.02 -16.44
C GLU A 76 2.61 14.98 -14.90
N LEU A 77 1.51 15.09 -14.16
CA LEU A 77 1.51 15.09 -12.72
C LEU A 77 1.53 13.63 -12.19
N PRO A 78 2.32 13.36 -11.14
CA PRO A 78 2.28 12.07 -10.47
C PRO A 78 0.95 11.90 -9.75
N LYS A 79 0.20 10.86 -10.12
CA LYS A 79 -1.00 10.42 -9.41
C LYS A 79 -0.66 9.19 -8.59
N PHE A 80 -1.20 9.13 -7.38
CA PHE A 80 -0.99 7.98 -6.51
C PHE A 80 -2.27 7.17 -6.39
N VAL A 81 -2.16 5.86 -6.62
CA VAL A 81 -3.26 4.92 -6.54
C VAL A 81 -2.96 3.93 -5.41
N PHE A 82 -3.93 3.73 -4.54
CA PHE A 82 -3.86 2.74 -3.48
C PHE A 82 -4.78 1.58 -3.82
N ILE A 83 -4.22 0.38 -3.84
CA ILE A 83 -4.93 -0.85 -4.22
C ILE A 83 -4.96 -1.76 -3.01
N ALA A 84 -6.15 -2.25 -2.66
CA ALA A 84 -6.33 -3.21 -1.59
C ALA A 84 -6.74 -4.55 -2.20
N TRP A 85 -5.87 -5.53 -2.05
CA TRP A 85 -6.06 -6.87 -2.60
C TRP A 85 -6.48 -7.84 -1.49
N CYS A 86 -7.64 -8.47 -1.67
CA CYS A 86 -8.13 -9.52 -0.80
C CYS A 86 -8.25 -10.80 -1.62
N GLY A 87 -7.22 -11.64 -1.54
CA GLY A 87 -7.15 -12.87 -2.32
C GLY A 87 -8.31 -13.84 -2.04
N THR A 88 -8.68 -14.60 -3.05
CA THR A 88 -9.81 -15.55 -2.98
C THR A 88 -9.59 -16.66 -1.94
N GLY A 89 -8.34 -17.12 -1.79
CA GLY A 89 -7.91 -18.14 -0.83
C GLY A 89 -7.74 -17.66 0.61
N VAL A 90 -8.01 -16.39 0.90
CA VAL A 90 -7.98 -15.86 2.27
C VAL A 90 -9.16 -16.44 3.09
N PRO A 91 -8.93 -16.94 4.31
CA PRO A 91 -10.00 -17.47 5.16
C PRO A 91 -11.05 -16.41 5.49
N GLU A 92 -12.33 -16.77 5.52
CA GLU A 92 -13.47 -15.86 5.73
C GLU A 92 -13.33 -15.01 6.99
N LEU A 93 -12.79 -15.59 8.06
CA LEU A 93 -12.51 -14.87 9.30
C LEU A 93 -11.55 -13.70 9.11
N ARG A 94 -10.51 -13.85 8.26
CA ARG A 94 -9.61 -12.74 7.92
C ARG A 94 -10.28 -11.74 6.99
N LYS A 95 -11.11 -12.20 6.05
CA LYS A 95 -11.90 -11.33 5.16
C LYS A 95 -12.83 -10.41 5.96
N ALA A 96 -13.40 -10.87 7.07
CA ALA A 96 -14.21 -10.04 7.95
C ALA A 96 -13.43 -8.83 8.51
N PHE A 97 -12.13 -8.97 8.76
CA PHE A 97 -11.28 -7.88 9.25
C PHE A 97 -10.71 -7.00 8.13
N PHE A 98 -10.74 -7.45 6.87
CA PHE A 98 -10.19 -6.72 5.73
C PHE A 98 -10.71 -5.29 5.64
N ASN A 99 -12.02 -5.06 5.83
CA ASN A 99 -12.59 -3.71 5.78
C ASN A 99 -12.07 -2.79 6.89
N SER A 100 -11.96 -3.29 8.12
CA SER A 100 -11.39 -2.52 9.23
C SER A 100 -9.91 -2.23 9.00
N GLN A 101 -9.18 -3.23 8.52
CA GLN A 101 -7.77 -3.11 8.18
C GLN A 101 -7.53 -2.08 7.07
N LEU A 102 -8.28 -2.18 5.98
CA LEU A 102 -8.30 -1.23 4.89
C LEU A 102 -8.52 0.21 5.38
N LEU A 103 -9.48 0.41 6.29
CA LEU A 103 -9.78 1.73 6.84
C LEU A 103 -8.62 2.27 7.68
N GLU A 104 -7.97 1.44 8.51
CA GLU A 104 -6.80 1.85 9.30
C GLU A 104 -5.62 2.21 8.40
N VAL A 105 -5.31 1.37 7.40
CA VAL A 105 -4.23 1.60 6.43
C VAL A 105 -4.49 2.87 5.62
N SER A 106 -5.71 3.04 5.12
CA SER A 106 -6.11 4.23 4.36
C SER A 106 -6.00 5.50 5.22
N LYS A 107 -6.41 5.45 6.49
CA LYS A 107 -6.23 6.58 7.43
C LYS A 107 -4.76 6.90 7.67
N PHE A 108 -3.92 5.88 7.85
CA PHE A 108 -2.48 6.05 8.04
C PHE A 108 -1.84 6.79 6.84
N PHE A 109 -2.11 6.31 5.62
CA PHE A 109 -1.60 6.97 4.40
C PHE A 109 -2.23 8.33 4.17
N LYS A 110 -3.53 8.51 4.42
CA LYS A 110 -4.22 9.81 4.27
C LYS A 110 -3.76 10.85 5.29
N ALA A 111 -3.34 10.44 6.48
CA ALA A 111 -2.75 11.34 7.48
C ALA A 111 -1.31 11.74 7.11
N LYS A 112 -0.57 10.86 6.42
CA LYS A 112 0.80 11.09 5.94
C LYS A 112 0.86 11.82 4.60
N LEU A 113 -0.16 11.67 3.74
CA LEU A 113 -0.29 12.41 2.49
C LEU A 113 -0.60 13.88 2.84
N PRO A 114 0.25 14.86 2.49
CA PRO A 114 -0.15 16.25 2.57
C PRO A 114 -1.39 16.39 1.68
N ARG A 115 -2.51 16.83 2.26
CA ARG A 115 -3.68 17.24 1.48
C ARG A 115 -3.22 18.34 0.54
N SER A 116 -2.88 17.98 -0.69
CA SER A 116 -2.72 18.97 -1.74
C SER A 116 -4.12 19.48 -2.05
N ASN A 117 -4.41 20.64 -1.46
CA ASN A 117 -5.35 21.63 -1.97
C ASN A 117 -6.84 21.27 -1.96
N GLN A 118 -7.50 21.48 -0.81
CA GLN A 118 -8.86 22.03 -0.80
C GLN A 118 -8.74 23.49 -0.33
N ARG A 119 -8.46 24.40 -1.25
CA ARG A 119 -8.68 25.84 -1.05
C ARG A 119 -10.15 26.12 -1.34
N SER A 120 -10.89 26.54 -0.32
CA SER A 120 -12.10 27.36 -0.48
C SER A 120 -11.70 28.81 -0.69
#